data_AF-A0A7J4ETE7-F1
#
_entry.id   AF-A0A7J4ETE7-F1
#
_cell.length_a   1.000
_cell.length_b   1.000
_cell.length_c   1.000
_cell.angle_alpha   90.00
_cell.angle_beta   90.00
_cell.angle_gamma   90.00
#
_symmetry.space_group_name_H-M   'P 1'
#
loop_
_entity.id
_entity.type
_entity.pdbx_description
1 polymer ?
#
loop_
_entity_poly.entity_id
_entity_poly.type
_entity_poly.pdbx_seq_one_letter_code
_entity_poly.pdbx_strand_id
1 'polypeptide(L)' 'MLKRERIINCLDLARYATTRLNELGFNAWRLRHSPIVIFNRPRDEICEKWQLARQGPIAHLIVTPSVSREMLDEFLKELD' A
#
# COMPACT_ATOMS: atom_id res chain seq x y z
N MET A 1 5.82 3.71 25.26
CA MET A 1 5.41 4.80 24.35
C MET A 1 5.58 4.44 22.87
N LEU A 2 6.70 3.86 22.43
CA LEU A 2 7.02 3.55 21.02
C LEU A 2 6.01 2.71 20.20
N LYS A 3 5.19 1.87 20.85
CA LYS A 3 4.29 0.94 20.11
C LYS A 3 3.11 1.66 19.44
N ARG A 4 2.61 2.73 20.06
CA ARG A 4 1.46 3.50 19.55
C ARG A 4 1.85 4.33 18.32
N GLU A 5 2.99 5.02 18.39
CA GLU A 5 3.50 5.85 17.28
C GLU A 5 3.74 5.01 16.03
N ARG A 6 4.33 3.82 16.17
CA ARG A 6 4.53 2.89 15.04
C ARG A 6 3.22 2.47 14.38
N ILE A 7 2.19 2.19 15.17
CA ILE A 7 0.86 1.83 14.65
C ILE A 7 0.25 3.02 13.89
N ILE A 8 0.29 4.22 14.48
CA ILE A 8 -0.22 5.44 13.84
C ILE A 8 0.50 5.69 12.51
N ASN A 9 1.82 5.57 12.49
CA ASN A 9 2.62 5.73 11.27
C ASN A 9 2.20 4.73 10.17
N CYS A 10 1.99 3.45 10.52
CA CYS A 10 1.51 2.45 9.55
C CYS A 10 0.14 2.83 8.97
N LEU A 11 -0.79 3.31 9.82
CA LEU A 11 -2.11 3.74 9.38
C LEU A 11 -2.05 4.98 8.49
N ASP A 12 -1.16 5.92 8.80
CA ASP A 12 -0.95 7.13 8.01
C ASP A 12 -0.34 6.83 6.64
N LEU A 13 0.65 5.93 6.59
CA LEU A 13 1.24 5.44 5.34
C LEU A 13 0.24 4.63 4.51
N ALA A 14 -0.59 3.78 5.13
CA ALA A 14 -1.65 3.07 4.41
C ALA A 14 -2.69 4.03 3.84
N ARG A 15 -3.07 5.08 4.58
CA ARG A 15 -3.94 6.16 4.06
C ARG A 15 -3.28 6.86 2.88
N TYR A 16 -2.00 7.21 3.00
CA TYR A 16 -1.24 7.83 1.94
C TYR A 16 -1.23 6.98 0.66
N ALA A 17 -0.83 5.71 0.76
CA ALA A 17 -0.81 4.79 -0.38
C ALA A 17 -2.20 4.66 -1.03
N THR A 18 -3.27 4.58 -0.22
CA THR A 18 -4.66 4.53 -0.73
C THR A 18 -4.99 5.75 -1.58
N THR A 19 -4.64 6.96 -1.12
CA THR A 19 -4.89 8.19 -1.88
C THR A 19 -4.13 8.18 -3.20
N ARG A 20 -2.83 7.87 -3.18
CA ARG A 20 -1.99 7.89 -4.38
C ARG A 20 -2.37 6.84 -5.41
N LEU A 21 -2.70 5.62 -4.96
CA LEU A 21 -3.18 4.57 -5.86
C LEU A 21 -4.50 4.97 -6.55
N ASN A 22 -5.39 5.70 -5.86
CA ASN A 22 -6.60 6.22 -6.47
C ASN A 22 -6.33 7.33 -7.49
N GLU A 23 -5.36 8.21 -7.22
CA GLU A 23 -4.91 9.21 -8.21
C GLU A 23 -4.38 8.56 -9.49
N LEU A 24 -3.76 7.39 -9.37
CA LEU A 24 -3.28 6.56 -10.49
C LEU A 24 -4.36 5.65 -11.10
N GLY A 25 -5.61 5.69 -10.61
CA GLY A 25 -6.73 4.92 -11.18
C GLY A 25 -6.84 3.45 -10.73
N PHE A 26 -6.14 3.04 -9.66
CA PHE A 26 -6.14 1.65 -9.18
C PHE A 26 -7.33 1.25 -8.29
N ASN A 27 -8.33 2.12 -8.08
CA ASN A 27 -9.54 1.82 -7.28
C ASN A 27 -9.20 1.28 -5.87
N ALA A 28 -8.30 1.97 -5.18
CA ALA A 28 -7.78 1.54 -3.89
C ALA A 28 -8.74 1.86 -2.73
N TRP A 29 -8.84 0.94 -1.77
CA TRP A 29 -9.62 1.12 -0.56
C TRP A 29 -8.97 0.42 0.63
N ARG A 30 -9.35 0.84 1.84
CA ARG A 30 -8.94 0.23 3.11
C ARG A 30 -10.02 0.40 4.17
N LEU A 31 -10.03 -0.48 5.16
CA LEU A 31 -10.81 -0.25 6.38
C LEU A 31 -10.14 0.85 7.24
N ARG A 32 -10.94 1.63 7.97
CA ARG A 32 -10.50 2.82 8.73
C ARG A 32 -9.27 2.57 9.62
N HIS A 33 -9.21 1.41 10.27
CA HIS A 33 -8.14 1.02 11.20
C HIS A 33 -7.26 -0.11 10.66
N SER A 34 -7.28 -0.34 9.36
CA SER A 34 -6.45 -1.36 8.72
C SER A 34 -5.21 -0.73 8.07
N PRO A 35 -4.03 -1.34 8.26
CA PRO A 35 -2.82 -1.02 7.50
C PRO A 35 -2.76 -1.72 6.13
N ILE A 36 -3.80 -2.49 5.78
CA ILE A 36 -3.88 -3.21 4.51
C ILE A 36 -4.69 -2.37 3.52
N VAL A 37 -4.10 -2.12 2.36
CA VAL A 37 -4.73 -1.42 1.22
C VAL A 37 -5.02 -2.46 0.13
N ILE A 38 -6.26 -2.49 -0.34
CA ILE A 38 -6.73 -3.37 -1.41
C ILE A 38 -6.94 -2.51 -2.65
N PHE A 39 -6.47 -2.96 -3.80
CA PHE A 39 -6.53 -2.21 -5.05
C PHE A 39 -6.51 -3.15 -6.26
N ASN A 40 -6.81 -2.61 -7.44
CA ASN A 40 -6.70 -3.35 -8.70
C ASN A 40 -5.27 -3.87 -8.86
N ARG A 41 -5.15 -5.13 -9.26
CA ARG A 41 -3.85 -5.78 -9.41
C ARG A 41 -3.05 -5.11 -10.54
N PRO A 42 -1.80 -4.67 -10.28
CA PRO A 42 -0.89 -4.21 -11.33
C PRO A 42 -0.32 -5.41 -12.10
N ARG A 43 0.62 -5.15 -13.04
CA ARG A 43 1.31 -6.23 -13.77
C ARG A 43 2.01 -7.20 -12.81
N ASP A 44 2.15 -8.45 -13.22
CA ASP A 44 2.70 -9.52 -12.37
C ASP A 44 4.14 -9.25 -11.94
N GLU A 45 4.95 -8.67 -12.82
CA GLU A 45 6.32 -8.24 -12.53
C GLU A 45 6.39 -7.24 -11.35
N ILE A 46 5.44 -6.29 -11.30
CA ILE A 46 5.34 -5.33 -10.20
C ILE A 46 4.90 -6.04 -8.92
N CYS A 47 3.93 -6.95 -9.01
CA CYS A 47 3.49 -7.73 -7.86
C CYS A 47 4.65 -8.56 -7.28
N GLU A 48 5.48 -9.17 -8.12
CA GLU A 48 6.61 -9.98 -7.69
C GLU A 48 7.73 -9.12 -7.11
N LYS A 49 8.11 -8.03 -7.78
CA LYS A 49 9.15 -7.12 -7.28
C LYS A 49 8.81 -6.55 -5.91
N TRP A 50 7.57 -6.10 -5.73
CA TRP A 50 7.10 -5.47 -4.50
C TRP A 50 6.44 -6.45 -3.52
N GLN A 51 6.49 -7.75 -3.82
CA GLN A 51 5.98 -8.84 -2.97
C GLN A 51 4.51 -8.64 -2.55
N LEU A 52 3.68 -8.15 -3.47
CA LEU A 52 2.26 -7.90 -3.23
C LEU A 52 1.50 -9.22 -3.11
N ALA A 53 0.71 -9.36 -2.04
CA ALA A 53 -0.24 -10.47 -1.95
C ALA A 53 -1.38 -10.23 -2.94
N ARG A 54 -1.70 -11.24 -3.76
CA ARG A 54 -2.63 -11.10 -4.90
C ARG A 54 -3.66 -12.21 -4.93
N GLN A 55 -4.91 -11.85 -5.23
CA GLN A 55 -6.02 -12.81 -5.40
C GLN A 55 -6.90 -12.35 -6.57
N GLY A 56 -6.90 -13.12 -7.65
CA GLY A 56 -7.66 -12.76 -8.85
C GLY A 56 -7.28 -11.36 -9.36
N PRO A 57 -8.26 -10.44 -9.51
CA PRO A 57 -8.04 -9.09 -10.06
C PRO A 57 -7.54 -8.07 -9.03
N ILE A 58 -7.34 -8.45 -7.76
CA ILE A 58 -6.92 -7.53 -6.70
C ILE A 58 -5.53 -7.86 -6.14
N ALA A 59 -4.85 -6.82 -5.67
CA ALA A 59 -3.62 -6.88 -4.90
C ALA A 59 -3.80 -6.24 -3.51
N HIS A 60 -2.99 -6.67 -2.56
CA HIS A 60 -2.95 -6.21 -1.18
C HIS A 60 -1.56 -5.64 -0.89
N LEU A 61 -1.50 -4.39 -0.47
CA LEU A 61 -0.33 -3.76 0.10
C LEU A 61 -0.48 -3.77 1.62
N ILE A 62 0.42 -4.49 2.31
CA ILE A 62 0.41 -4.62 3.77
C ILE A 62 1.45 -3.65 4.33
N VAL A 63 1.01 -2.56 4.95
CA VAL A 63 1.91 -1.56 5.53
C VAL A 63 2.35 -2.01 6.92
N THR A 64 3.56 -2.54 7.01
CA THR A 64 4.20 -2.93 8.28
C THR A 64 5.12 -1.80 8.78
N PRO A 65 5.60 -1.85 10.04
CA PRO A 65 6.48 -0.80 10.56
C PRO A 65 7.84 -0.66 9.86
N SER A 66 8.24 -1.58 8.98
CA SER A 66 9.45 -1.47 8.16
C SER A 66 9.22 -0.72 6.85
N VAL A 67 7.96 -0.51 6.45
CA VAL A 67 7.60 0.25 5.26
C VAL A 67 7.81 1.74 5.55
N SER A 68 8.54 2.42 4.68
CA SER A 68 8.76 3.86 4.75
C SER A 68 7.98 4.60 3.66
N ARG A 69 7.93 5.94 3.76
CA ARG A 69 7.29 6.79 2.76
C ARG A 69 8.03 6.71 1.42
N GLU A 70 9.34 6.64 1.45
CA GLU A 70 10.23 6.56 0.30
C GLU A 70 10.01 5.26 -0.47
N MET A 71 9.92 4.13 0.23
CA MET A 71 9.58 2.84 -0.40
C MET A 71 8.22 2.88 -1.12
N LEU A 72 7.23 3.53 -0.51
CA LEU A 72 5.92 3.70 -1.13
C LEU A 72 6.00 4.62 -2.35
N ASP A 73 6.77 5.70 -2.28
CA ASP A 73 6.93 6.64 -3.39
C ASP A 73 7.64 5.98 -4.58
N GLU A 74 8.67 5.15 -4.33
CA GLU A 74 9.33 4.33 -5.35
C GLU A 74 8.36 3.34 -6.00
N PHE A 75 7.59 2.62 -5.19
CA PHE A 75 6.56 1.70 -5.68
C PHE A 75 5.52 2.42 -6.55
N LEU A 76 4.99 3.55 -6.07
CA LEU A 76 3.96 4.31 -6.77
C LEU A 76 4.48 4.90 -8.09
N LYS A 77 5.77 5.28 -8.15
CA LYS A 77 6.40 5.76 -9.38
C LYS A 77 6.50 4.69 -10.46
N GLU A 78 6.58 3.41 -10.10
CA GLU A 78 6.57 2.30 -11.07
C GLU A 78 5.17 1.95 -11.58
N LEU A 79 4.12 2.53 -10.98
CA LEU A 79 2.73 2.33 -11.36
C LEU A 79 2.17 3.43 -12.27
N ASP A 80 2.86 4.56 -12.39
CA ASP A 80 2.58 5.64 -13.35
C ASP A 80 3.02 5.23 -14.77
#